data_AF-A0A6B9KE58-F1
#
_entry.id   AF-A0A6B9KE58-F1
#
_cell.length_a   1.000
_cell.length_b   1.000
_cell.length_c   1.000
_cell.angle_alpha   90.00
_cell.angle_beta   90.00
_cell.angle_gamma   90.00
#
_symmetry.space_group_name_H-M   'P 1'
#
loop_
_entity.id
_entity.type
_entity.pdbx_description
1 polymer ?
#
loop_
_entity_poly.entity_id
_entity_poly.type
_entity_poly.pdbx_seq_one_letter_code
_entity_poly.pdbx_strand_id
1 'polypeptide(L)'
;MRASKQEKHRIFSFQTKNDMVVSGILSQCIYCAISLLMIHVMFVQSQCPDLYRRYSAKHTFCQPPNNQCNILARTVSKEDAKTIVQAHNEYRSKIAMGKETTGNLPSSADMLQMEWDDELAAVAEKHAENCKFEHDCNECRQISKFNVGQNLYTSWRCSNDIPQPDWKAAVKSWYDEVADFNKNIVGSFNPAGGTGVIGHFTQVIWAQTWKVGCGYVAYKEGEKMNQMYTCNYGPGGNMYEAPVYTSGKPCSLCPVNSCCGKNCNTQPEYDGLCKMNGNEAPKYPRTGSYEYYCDFTNPAICLYETPAGMKQWTVYNTLSGSYIGIILEGGETSTLNFRTPFKGKDPSCFSVSYRKGPNVAGEVGSSELKEHFENIQDSYGYDVPLSQDTTQFMSFGMNLNWNADFTVSINFSVPPGATAQYVELKNVFLKRGPC
;
A
#
# COMPACT_ATOMS: atom_id res chain seq x y z
N MET A 1 -9.20 19.51 -83.59
CA MET A 1 -9.90 18.43 -82.85
C MET A 1 -8.89 17.33 -82.56
N ARG A 2 -8.91 16.80 -81.33
CA ARG A 2 -8.00 15.80 -80.70
C ARG A 2 -7.00 15.06 -81.61
N ALA A 3 -5.71 15.19 -81.27
CA ALA A 3 -4.79 14.08 -81.01
C ALA A 3 -3.38 14.65 -80.75
N SER A 4 -2.75 14.35 -79.61
CA SER A 4 -1.29 14.32 -79.55
C SER A 4 -0.83 12.94 -79.09
N LYS A 5 -0.06 12.31 -79.97
CA LYS A 5 0.62 11.03 -79.78
C LYS A 5 1.85 11.23 -78.90
N GLN A 6 2.09 10.27 -78.02
CA GLN A 6 3.38 10.03 -77.39
C GLN A 6 4.39 9.49 -78.41
N GLU A 7 5.64 9.93 -78.31
CA GLU A 7 6.79 9.08 -78.64
C GLU A 7 7.96 9.28 -77.64
N LYS A 8 8.32 8.15 -77.01
CA LYS A 8 9.61 7.66 -76.48
C LYS A 8 10.68 8.63 -75.96
N HIS A 9 11.21 8.33 -74.77
CA HIS A 9 12.55 7.73 -74.66
C HIS A 9 12.75 6.93 -73.36
N ARG A 10 13.24 5.69 -73.53
CA ARG A 10 13.80 4.80 -72.50
C ARG A 10 15.17 5.31 -72.05
N ILE A 11 15.45 5.26 -70.76
CA ILE A 11 16.80 5.01 -70.24
C ILE A 11 16.69 3.82 -69.28
N PHE A 12 17.39 2.74 -69.61
CA PHE A 12 17.61 1.59 -68.75
C PHE A 12 18.70 1.95 -67.73
N SER A 13 18.44 1.67 -66.45
CA SER A 13 19.47 1.60 -65.41
C SER A 13 19.34 0.23 -64.74
N PHE A 14 20.33 -0.62 -64.98
CA PHE A 14 20.56 -1.88 -64.27
C PHE A 14 20.86 -1.56 -62.80
N GLN A 15 20.07 -2.11 -61.88
CA GLN A 15 20.48 -2.24 -60.48
C GLN A 15 20.31 -3.69 -60.05
N THR A 16 21.37 -4.19 -59.46
CA THR A 16 21.80 -5.58 -59.36
C THR A 16 21.08 -6.35 -58.25
N LYS A 17 20.86 -7.66 -58.46
CA LYS A 17 20.31 -8.65 -57.51
C LYS A 17 21.00 -8.76 -56.13
N ASN A 18 22.06 -8.00 -55.87
CA ASN A 18 22.80 -8.03 -54.62
C ASN A 18 22.16 -7.19 -53.49
N ASP A 19 21.35 -6.17 -53.81
CA ASP A 19 20.71 -5.32 -52.77
C ASP A 19 19.55 -6.03 -52.06
N MET A 20 18.91 -7.01 -52.72
CA MET A 20 17.81 -7.79 -52.13
C MET A 20 18.28 -8.86 -51.13
N VAL A 21 19.49 -9.40 -51.32
CA VAL A 21 20.06 -10.42 -50.42
C VAL A 21 20.59 -9.78 -49.13
N VAL A 22 21.22 -8.61 -49.24
CA VAL A 22 21.73 -7.87 -48.07
C VAL A 22 20.57 -7.33 -47.21
N SER A 23 19.49 -6.85 -47.83
CA SER A 23 18.27 -6.43 -47.13
C SER A 23 17.57 -7.58 -46.38
N GLY A 24 17.52 -8.77 -47.01
CA GLY A 24 16.96 -9.97 -46.37
C GLY A 24 17.76 -10.47 -45.17
N ILE A 25 19.09 -10.48 -45.27
CA ILE A 25 19.98 -10.93 -44.18
C ILE A 25 19.98 -9.94 -43.01
N LEU A 26 20.00 -8.61 -43.27
CA LEU A 26 19.85 -7.61 -42.21
C LEU A 26 18.49 -7.72 -41.50
N SER A 27 17.40 -7.95 -42.24
CA SER A 27 16.07 -8.14 -41.66
C SER A 27 16.01 -9.41 -40.80
N GLN A 28 16.55 -10.55 -41.27
CA GLN A 28 16.59 -11.79 -40.49
C GLN A 28 17.44 -11.66 -39.21
N CYS A 29 18.56 -10.93 -39.27
CA CYS A 29 19.41 -10.65 -38.10
C CYS A 29 18.74 -9.70 -37.10
N ILE A 30 17.97 -8.71 -37.56
CA ILE A 30 17.18 -7.81 -36.70
C ILE A 30 16.03 -8.58 -36.05
N TYR A 31 15.33 -9.46 -36.77
CA TYR A 31 14.29 -10.33 -36.18
C TYR A 31 14.89 -11.35 -35.20
N CYS A 32 16.07 -11.92 -35.47
CA CYS A 32 16.78 -12.78 -34.51
C CYS A 32 17.25 -12.00 -33.28
N ALA A 33 17.81 -10.80 -33.45
CA ALA A 33 18.26 -9.95 -32.34
C ALA A 33 17.09 -9.43 -31.49
N ILE A 34 15.97 -9.05 -32.10
CA ILE A 34 14.73 -8.70 -31.40
C ILE A 34 14.11 -9.92 -30.72
N SER A 35 14.17 -11.11 -31.34
CA SER A 35 13.71 -12.34 -30.69
C SER A 35 14.63 -12.77 -29.53
N LEU A 36 15.95 -12.55 -29.62
CA LEU A 36 16.91 -12.81 -28.55
C LEU A 36 16.83 -11.76 -27.43
N LEU A 37 16.54 -10.48 -27.75
CA LEU A 37 16.19 -9.45 -26.77
C LEU A 37 14.85 -9.73 -26.10
N MET A 38 13.83 -10.19 -26.85
CA MET A 38 12.55 -10.62 -26.29
C MET A 38 12.70 -11.88 -25.42
N ILE A 39 13.62 -12.80 -25.77
CA ILE A 39 13.95 -13.97 -24.96
C ILE A 39 14.78 -13.57 -23.72
N HIS A 40 15.64 -12.53 -23.79
CA HIS A 40 16.32 -11.96 -22.62
C HIS A 40 15.38 -11.15 -21.72
N VAL A 41 14.33 -10.54 -22.28
CA VAL A 41 13.26 -9.88 -21.49
C VAL A 41 12.30 -10.90 -20.88
N MET A 42 12.21 -12.12 -21.41
CA MET A 42 11.35 -13.19 -20.90
C MET A 42 12.01 -14.14 -19.88
N PHE A 43 13.25 -13.87 -19.45
CA PHE A 43 13.91 -14.61 -18.37
C PHE A 43 14.62 -13.71 -17.36
N VAL A 44 14.08 -12.52 -17.08
CA VAL A 44 14.26 -11.97 -15.73
C VAL A 44 13.30 -12.76 -14.85
N GLN A 45 13.78 -13.87 -14.30
CA GLN A 45 13.19 -14.44 -13.09
C GLN A 45 13.17 -13.28 -12.11
N SER A 46 12.02 -12.62 -11.95
CA SER A 46 11.93 -11.34 -11.24
C SER A 46 12.50 -11.55 -9.85
N GLN A 47 13.73 -11.08 -9.63
CA GLN A 47 14.36 -11.18 -8.33
C GLN A 47 13.44 -10.51 -7.33
N CYS A 48 13.29 -11.11 -6.15
CA CYS A 48 12.50 -10.56 -5.06
C CYS A 48 12.89 -9.09 -4.83
N PRO A 49 11.97 -8.13 -5.00
CA PRO A 49 12.27 -6.72 -4.80
C PRO A 49 12.90 -6.47 -3.42
N ASP A 50 13.94 -5.63 -3.38
CA ASP A 50 14.70 -5.32 -2.14
C ASP A 50 13.79 -4.88 -1.00
N LEU A 51 12.77 -4.09 -1.33
CA LEU A 51 11.76 -3.64 -0.38
C LEU A 51 11.02 -4.80 0.29
N TYR A 52 10.66 -5.86 -0.44
CA TYR A 52 9.98 -7.02 0.15
C TYR A 52 10.91 -7.81 1.05
N ARG A 53 12.20 -7.89 0.70
CA ARG A 53 13.24 -8.48 1.55
C ARG A 53 13.45 -7.69 2.85
N ARG A 54 13.20 -6.38 2.86
CA ARG A 54 13.21 -5.56 4.09
C ARG A 54 12.13 -6.00 5.06
N TYR A 55 10.93 -6.29 4.56
CA TYR A 55 9.81 -6.67 5.43
C TYR A 55 9.94 -8.10 5.95
N SER A 56 10.29 -9.05 5.09
CA SER A 56 10.43 -10.46 5.49
C SER A 56 11.34 -11.24 4.54
N ALA A 57 12.21 -12.08 5.11
CA ALA A 57 12.97 -13.07 4.34
C ALA A 57 12.03 -14.11 3.68
N LYS A 58 10.81 -14.26 4.20
CA LYS A 58 9.76 -15.14 3.69
C LYS A 58 8.62 -14.36 3.04
N HIS A 59 8.88 -13.16 2.52
CA HIS A 59 7.86 -12.35 1.88
C HIS A 59 7.12 -13.16 0.80
N THR A 60 5.78 -13.15 0.85
CA THR A 60 4.88 -14.00 0.08
C THR A 60 5.10 -13.82 -1.42
N PHE A 61 5.29 -12.58 -1.88
CA PHE A 61 5.61 -12.31 -3.28
C PHE A 61 6.85 -13.07 -3.78
N CYS A 62 7.80 -13.30 -2.88
CA CYS A 62 9.11 -13.86 -3.19
C CYS A 62 9.17 -15.38 -3.04
N GLN A 63 8.09 -16.01 -2.57
CA GLN A 63 8.02 -17.45 -2.47
C GLN A 63 7.65 -18.07 -3.82
N PRO A 64 8.28 -19.20 -4.20
CA PRO A 64 7.78 -19.98 -5.33
C PRO A 64 6.41 -20.60 -4.99
N PRO A 65 5.61 -20.97 -6.00
CA PRO A 65 4.38 -21.73 -5.78
C PRO A 65 4.66 -23.00 -4.96
N ASN A 66 3.71 -23.41 -4.12
CA ASN A 66 3.84 -24.64 -3.37
C ASN A 66 3.88 -25.86 -4.33
N ASN A 67 4.98 -26.61 -4.31
CA ASN A 67 5.20 -27.75 -5.20
C ASN A 67 4.24 -28.93 -4.92
N GLN A 68 3.62 -28.98 -3.75
CA GLN A 68 2.58 -29.95 -3.42
C GLN A 68 1.20 -29.52 -3.92
N CYS A 69 1.04 -28.25 -4.33
CA CYS A 69 -0.20 -27.79 -4.90
C CYS A 69 -0.30 -28.12 -6.39
N ASN A 70 -1.20 -29.03 -6.74
CA ASN A 70 -1.52 -29.32 -8.13
C ASN A 70 -2.46 -28.24 -8.70
N ILE A 71 -1.88 -27.07 -9.03
CA ILE A 71 -2.61 -25.92 -9.59
C ILE A 71 -3.05 -26.23 -11.03
N LEU A 72 -4.35 -26.15 -11.28
CA LEU A 72 -4.97 -26.39 -12.58
C LEU A 72 -5.27 -25.10 -13.34
N ALA A 73 -5.65 -24.06 -12.62
CA ALA A 73 -5.86 -22.71 -13.15
C ALA A 73 -5.47 -21.69 -12.08
N ARG A 74 -5.00 -20.54 -12.52
CA ARG A 74 -4.64 -19.39 -11.69
C ARG A 74 -4.88 -18.12 -12.49
N THR A 75 -4.79 -16.96 -11.86
CA THR A 75 -5.06 -15.60 -12.38
C THR A 75 -6.48 -15.08 -12.12
N VAL A 76 -6.51 -13.80 -11.76
CA VAL A 76 -7.69 -12.95 -11.73
C VAL A 76 -7.73 -12.14 -13.02
N SER A 77 -8.79 -12.30 -13.82
CA SER A 77 -8.94 -11.54 -15.07
C SER A 77 -9.29 -10.07 -14.79
N LYS A 78 -9.24 -9.21 -15.82
CA LYS A 78 -9.69 -7.81 -15.69
C LYS A 78 -11.18 -7.70 -15.36
N GLU A 79 -11.99 -8.64 -15.86
CA GLU A 79 -13.43 -8.66 -15.55
C GLU A 79 -13.69 -9.15 -14.12
N ASP A 80 -12.87 -10.09 -13.64
CA ASP A 80 -12.90 -10.49 -12.23
C ASP A 80 -12.52 -9.32 -11.32
N ALA A 81 -11.41 -8.62 -11.60
CA ALA A 81 -10.99 -7.44 -10.85
C ALA A 81 -12.10 -6.38 -10.76
N LYS A 82 -12.78 -6.12 -11.88
CA LYS A 82 -13.94 -5.22 -11.92
C LYS A 82 -15.10 -5.74 -11.07
N THR A 83 -15.42 -7.04 -11.18
CA THR A 83 -16.47 -7.70 -10.39
C THR A 83 -16.20 -7.62 -8.89
N ILE A 84 -14.96 -7.85 -8.48
CA ILE A 84 -14.49 -7.78 -7.09
C ILE A 84 -14.71 -6.37 -6.55
N VAL A 85 -14.15 -5.36 -7.23
CA VAL A 85 -14.27 -3.95 -6.81
C VAL A 85 -15.74 -3.54 -6.76
N GLN A 86 -16.53 -3.97 -7.73
CA GLN A 86 -17.96 -3.67 -7.78
C GLN A 86 -18.71 -4.26 -6.58
N ALA A 87 -18.52 -5.55 -6.28
CA ALA A 87 -19.17 -6.21 -5.16
C ALA A 87 -18.81 -5.54 -3.82
N HIS A 88 -17.53 -5.21 -3.61
CA HIS A 88 -17.10 -4.49 -2.40
C HIS A 88 -17.80 -3.13 -2.28
N ASN A 89 -17.81 -2.33 -3.35
CA ASN A 89 -18.40 -1.00 -3.32
C ASN A 89 -19.93 -0.99 -3.21
N GLU A 90 -20.62 -2.00 -3.75
CA GLU A 90 -22.06 -2.18 -3.54
C GLU A 90 -22.40 -2.37 -2.06
N TYR A 91 -21.64 -3.24 -1.37
CA TYR A 91 -21.79 -3.46 0.07
C TYR A 91 -21.38 -2.26 0.91
N ARG A 92 -20.25 -1.62 0.59
CA ARG A 92 -19.82 -0.39 1.28
C ARG A 92 -20.83 0.74 1.13
N SER A 93 -21.41 0.92 -0.06
CA SER A 93 -22.47 1.90 -0.32
C SER A 93 -23.73 1.58 0.49
N LYS A 94 -24.12 0.30 0.57
CA LYS A 94 -25.25 -0.15 1.40
C LYS A 94 -25.07 0.25 2.87
N ILE A 95 -23.87 0.03 3.44
CA ILE A 95 -23.51 0.46 4.81
C ILE A 95 -23.50 1.98 4.92
N ALA A 96 -22.80 2.66 4.01
CA ALA A 96 -22.65 4.11 4.04
C ALA A 96 -24.01 4.81 4.06
N MET A 97 -24.97 4.31 3.29
CA MET A 97 -26.32 4.84 3.20
C MET A 97 -27.26 4.40 4.34
N GLY A 98 -26.78 3.60 5.30
CA GLY A 98 -27.61 3.07 6.39
C GLY A 98 -28.71 2.11 5.92
N LYS A 99 -28.49 1.41 4.79
CA LYS A 99 -29.45 0.48 4.18
C LYS A 99 -29.22 -0.98 4.59
N GLU A 100 -28.27 -1.25 5.49
CA GLU A 100 -28.03 -2.60 6.02
C GLU A 100 -28.96 -2.89 7.20
N THR A 101 -29.93 -3.76 6.97
CA THR A 101 -30.99 -4.09 7.93
C THR A 101 -30.65 -5.24 8.86
N THR A 102 -29.78 -6.17 8.45
CA THR A 102 -29.43 -7.37 9.23
C THR A 102 -28.66 -6.99 10.49
N GLY A 103 -27.59 -6.19 10.35
CA GLY A 103 -26.80 -5.68 11.47
C GLY A 103 -27.37 -4.40 12.11
N ASN A 104 -28.37 -3.77 11.47
CA ASN A 104 -28.96 -2.48 11.86
C ASN A 104 -27.88 -1.42 12.18
N LEU A 105 -26.96 -1.27 11.21
CA LEU A 105 -25.75 -0.47 11.36
C LEU A 105 -26.00 1.00 11.06
N PRO A 106 -25.35 1.93 11.79
CA PRO A 106 -25.46 3.37 11.49
C PRO A 106 -24.85 3.69 10.12
N SER A 107 -25.33 4.75 9.46
CA SER A 107 -24.71 5.26 8.23
C SER A 107 -23.27 5.74 8.49
N SER A 108 -22.41 5.65 7.48
CA SER A 108 -21.01 6.13 7.55
C SER A 108 -20.88 7.53 6.97
N ALA A 109 -20.07 8.37 7.63
CA ALA A 109 -19.72 9.70 7.16
C ALA A 109 -18.50 9.75 6.22
N ASP A 110 -17.67 8.71 6.23
CA ASP A 110 -16.28 8.72 5.73
C ASP A 110 -15.91 7.50 4.87
N MET A 111 -16.87 6.66 4.49
CA MET A 111 -16.62 5.43 3.72
C MET A 111 -15.97 5.73 2.36
N LEU A 112 -14.71 5.32 2.17
CA LEU A 112 -14.03 5.47 0.88
C LEU A 112 -14.56 4.47 -0.16
N GLN A 113 -14.59 4.87 -1.42
CA GLN A 113 -14.78 3.95 -2.54
C GLN A 113 -13.48 3.15 -2.77
N MET A 114 -13.59 1.82 -2.84
CA MET A 114 -12.46 0.95 -3.16
C MET A 114 -12.12 0.98 -4.65
N GLU A 115 -10.84 0.82 -4.95
CA GLU A 115 -10.28 0.68 -6.29
C GLU A 115 -9.29 -0.50 -6.34
N TRP A 116 -9.06 -1.02 -7.55
CA TRP A 116 -8.09 -2.10 -7.73
C TRP A 116 -6.65 -1.61 -7.55
N ASP A 117 -5.79 -2.44 -6.95
CA ASP A 117 -4.34 -2.25 -6.92
C ASP A 117 -3.61 -3.53 -7.35
N ASP A 118 -2.80 -3.41 -8.40
CA ASP A 118 -2.10 -4.54 -9.02
C ASP A 118 -0.98 -5.11 -8.13
N GLU A 119 -0.39 -4.30 -7.23
CA GLU A 119 0.66 -4.77 -6.33
C GLU A 119 0.05 -5.65 -5.23
N LEU A 120 -1.08 -5.23 -4.64
CA LEU A 120 -1.85 -6.06 -3.71
C LEU A 120 -2.27 -7.37 -4.36
N ALA A 121 -2.74 -7.31 -5.62
CA ALA A 121 -3.17 -8.48 -6.38
C ALA A 121 -2.01 -9.45 -6.65
N ALA A 122 -0.82 -8.93 -7.01
CA ALA A 122 0.33 -9.77 -7.26
C ALA A 122 0.80 -10.51 -6.00
N VAL A 123 0.78 -9.86 -4.83
CA VAL A 123 1.07 -10.52 -3.54
C VAL A 123 -0.01 -11.54 -3.19
N ALA A 124 -1.29 -11.21 -3.42
CA ALA A 124 -2.41 -12.11 -3.15
C ALA A 124 -2.44 -13.35 -4.06
N GLU A 125 -2.02 -13.22 -5.32
CA GLU A 125 -1.86 -14.35 -6.25
C GLU A 125 -0.78 -15.31 -5.73
N LYS A 126 0.37 -14.78 -5.28
CA LYS A 126 1.42 -15.60 -4.66
C LYS A 126 0.98 -16.30 -3.39
N HIS A 127 0.11 -15.65 -2.61
CA HIS A 127 -0.51 -16.30 -1.46
C HIS A 127 -1.42 -17.47 -1.89
N ALA A 128 -2.31 -17.24 -2.86
CA ALA A 128 -3.22 -18.25 -3.36
C ALA A 128 -2.47 -19.47 -3.93
N GLU A 129 -1.34 -19.27 -4.62
CA GLU A 129 -0.45 -20.32 -5.13
C GLU A 129 0.12 -21.27 -4.05
N ASN A 130 -0.02 -20.94 -2.75
CA ASN A 130 0.34 -21.86 -1.66
C ASN A 130 -0.71 -22.93 -1.40
N CYS A 131 -1.97 -22.69 -1.81
CA CYS A 131 -3.11 -23.60 -1.65
C CYS A 131 -3.37 -24.03 -0.20
N LYS A 132 -3.08 -23.13 0.75
CA LYS A 132 -3.36 -23.32 2.17
C LYS A 132 -4.36 -22.28 2.62
N PHE A 133 -5.44 -22.73 3.26
CA PHE A 133 -6.45 -21.84 3.82
C PHE A 133 -6.01 -21.32 5.20
N GLU A 134 -4.92 -20.55 5.18
CA GLU A 134 -4.35 -19.88 6.35
C GLU A 134 -3.80 -18.52 5.91
N HIS A 135 -3.83 -17.53 6.80
CA HIS A 135 -3.21 -16.25 6.52
C HIS A 135 -1.68 -16.38 6.53
N ASP A 136 -1.00 -15.70 5.60
CA ASP A 136 0.45 -15.46 5.71
C ASP A 136 0.78 -14.48 6.84
N CYS A 137 2.07 -14.29 7.16
CA CYS A 137 2.45 -13.34 8.19
C CYS A 137 2.20 -11.88 7.76
N ASN A 138 1.94 -10.98 8.70
CA ASN A 138 1.65 -9.58 8.39
C ASN A 138 2.79 -8.92 7.61
N GLU A 139 4.05 -9.20 7.98
CA GLU A 139 5.26 -8.74 7.33
C GLU A 139 5.46 -9.38 5.95
N CYS A 140 4.90 -10.57 5.73
CA CYS A 140 5.06 -11.34 4.50
C CYS A 140 4.26 -10.75 3.33
N ARG A 141 3.25 -9.93 3.62
CA ARG A 141 2.36 -9.32 2.63
C ARG A 141 2.49 -7.78 2.54
N GLN A 142 3.47 -7.19 3.23
CA GLN A 142 3.63 -5.73 3.26
C GLN A 142 4.08 -5.17 1.92
N ILE A 143 3.59 -3.99 1.58
CA ILE A 143 4.05 -3.23 0.41
C ILE A 143 4.46 -1.82 0.85
N SER A 144 5.19 -1.09 0.02
CA SER A 144 5.64 0.28 0.39
C SER A 144 4.48 1.23 0.65
N LYS A 145 3.33 0.98 0.00
CA LYS A 145 2.21 1.90 -0.05
C LYS A 145 1.40 1.94 1.25
N PHE A 146 1.30 0.81 1.94
CA PHE A 146 0.31 0.55 2.99
C PHE A 146 0.71 -0.60 3.92
N ASN A 147 0.16 -0.60 5.14
CA ASN A 147 -0.10 -1.85 5.84
C ASN A 147 -1.18 -2.65 5.09
N VAL A 148 -1.09 -3.98 5.08
CA VAL A 148 -1.96 -4.83 4.25
C VAL A 148 -2.85 -5.74 5.10
N GLY A 149 -4.17 -5.62 4.94
CA GLY A 149 -5.17 -6.56 5.46
C GLY A 149 -5.41 -7.72 4.48
N GLN A 150 -6.09 -8.78 4.91
CA GLN A 150 -6.35 -9.94 4.05
C GLN A 150 -7.66 -10.65 4.40
N ASN A 151 -8.44 -11.02 3.39
CA ASN A 151 -9.55 -11.95 3.51
C ASN A 151 -9.29 -13.18 2.63
N LEU A 152 -9.66 -14.35 3.15
CA LEU A 152 -9.53 -15.63 2.45
C LEU A 152 -10.90 -16.25 2.24
N TYR A 153 -11.10 -16.93 1.12
CA TYR A 153 -12.27 -17.76 0.88
C TYR A 153 -11.84 -19.06 0.20
N THR A 154 -12.49 -20.16 0.55
CA THR A 154 -12.25 -21.46 -0.08
C THR A 154 -13.57 -22.15 -0.38
N SER A 155 -13.62 -22.84 -1.51
CA SER A 155 -14.72 -23.71 -1.89
C SER A 155 -14.17 -24.97 -2.53
N TRP A 156 -14.94 -26.05 -2.54
CA TRP A 156 -14.54 -27.29 -3.18
C TRP A 156 -15.74 -28.02 -3.77
N ARG A 157 -15.47 -28.88 -4.76
CA ARG A 157 -16.47 -29.77 -5.36
C ARG A 157 -15.84 -31.08 -5.83
N CYS A 158 -16.63 -32.15 -5.82
CA CYS A 158 -16.28 -33.39 -6.51
C CYS A 158 -16.76 -33.29 -7.96
N SER A 159 -15.88 -32.87 -8.86
CA SER A 159 -16.13 -32.77 -10.30
C SER A 159 -14.82 -32.92 -11.07
N ASN A 160 -14.89 -33.37 -12.33
CA ASN A 160 -13.74 -33.38 -13.23
C ASN A 160 -13.49 -32.01 -13.90
N ASP A 161 -14.45 -31.10 -13.84
CA ASP A 161 -14.33 -29.78 -14.47
C ASP A 161 -13.51 -28.84 -13.60
N ILE A 162 -12.61 -28.06 -14.22
CA ILE A 162 -11.88 -26.98 -13.56
C ILE A 162 -12.89 -25.87 -13.18
N PRO A 163 -13.08 -25.58 -11.89
CA PRO A 163 -14.05 -24.57 -11.47
C PRO A 163 -13.59 -23.16 -11.87
N GLN A 164 -14.57 -22.34 -12.27
CA GLN A 164 -14.37 -20.91 -12.52
C GLN A 164 -14.59 -20.13 -11.22
N PRO A 165 -13.90 -18.99 -11.03
CA PRO A 165 -14.06 -18.18 -9.83
C PRO A 165 -15.48 -17.57 -9.75
N ASP A 166 -16.07 -17.58 -8.56
CA ASP A 166 -17.29 -16.82 -8.23
C ASP A 166 -16.98 -15.77 -7.17
N TRP A 167 -16.46 -14.63 -7.64
CA TRP A 167 -16.06 -13.52 -6.78
C TRP A 167 -17.23 -12.88 -6.04
N LYS A 168 -18.45 -12.91 -6.61
CA LYS A 168 -19.64 -12.37 -5.93
C LYS A 168 -19.99 -13.23 -4.74
N ALA A 169 -19.94 -14.56 -4.88
CA ALA A 169 -20.17 -15.49 -3.77
C ALA A 169 -19.10 -15.33 -2.67
N ALA A 170 -17.82 -15.20 -3.03
CA ALA A 170 -16.74 -15.00 -2.07
C ALA A 170 -16.93 -13.70 -1.25
N VAL A 171 -17.12 -12.57 -1.93
CA VAL A 171 -17.33 -11.26 -1.27
C VAL A 171 -18.62 -11.25 -0.45
N LYS A 172 -19.70 -11.88 -0.96
CA LYS A 172 -20.94 -12.03 -0.21
C LYS A 172 -20.73 -12.86 1.06
N SER A 173 -19.99 -13.96 0.99
CA SER A 173 -19.69 -14.80 2.17
C SER A 173 -18.98 -14.00 3.26
N TRP A 174 -18.03 -13.13 2.89
CA TRP A 174 -17.39 -12.22 3.85
C TRP A 174 -18.37 -11.19 4.39
N TYR A 175 -19.24 -10.65 3.54
CA TYR A 175 -20.22 -9.64 3.96
C TYR A 175 -21.30 -10.20 4.89
N ASP A 176 -21.75 -11.44 4.67
CA ASP A 176 -22.83 -12.07 5.42
C ASP A 176 -22.51 -12.27 6.91
N GLU A 177 -21.23 -12.19 7.31
CA GLU A 177 -20.80 -12.11 8.71
C GLU A 177 -21.38 -10.90 9.46
N VAL A 178 -22.00 -9.93 8.76
CA VAL A 178 -22.80 -8.86 9.37
C VAL A 178 -23.87 -9.38 10.33
N ALA A 179 -24.36 -10.61 10.13
CA ALA A 179 -25.31 -11.26 11.04
C ALA A 179 -24.76 -11.47 12.46
N ASP A 180 -23.43 -11.62 12.58
CA ASP A 180 -22.74 -11.82 13.86
C ASP A 180 -22.09 -10.54 14.40
N PHE A 181 -22.17 -9.44 13.65
CA PHE A 181 -21.49 -8.20 13.99
C PHE A 181 -22.29 -7.33 14.97
N ASN A 182 -21.61 -6.89 16.03
CA ASN A 182 -22.19 -5.99 17.02
C ASN A 182 -21.99 -4.52 16.62
N LYS A 183 -23.07 -3.82 16.29
CA LYS A 183 -23.01 -2.40 15.90
C LYS A 183 -22.35 -1.46 16.93
N ASN A 184 -22.28 -1.84 18.20
CA ASN A 184 -21.69 -1.00 19.25
C ASN A 184 -20.16 -0.91 19.14
N ILE A 185 -19.52 -1.81 18.40
CA ILE A 185 -18.06 -1.77 18.15
C ILE A 185 -17.69 -1.06 16.84
N VAL A 186 -18.64 -0.42 16.15
CA VAL A 186 -18.35 0.38 14.94
C VAL A 186 -17.36 1.51 15.23
N GLY A 187 -17.54 2.22 16.35
CA GLY A 187 -16.68 3.35 16.72
C GLY A 187 -15.36 2.94 17.39
N SER A 188 -15.24 1.68 17.81
CA SER A 188 -14.04 1.13 18.46
C SER A 188 -14.02 -0.37 18.27
N PHE A 189 -13.28 -0.82 17.26
CA PHE A 189 -13.28 -2.21 16.82
C PHE A 189 -12.67 -3.12 17.89
N ASN A 190 -13.36 -4.22 18.17
CA ASN A 190 -12.87 -5.31 18.98
C ASN A 190 -13.12 -6.62 18.22
N PRO A 191 -12.07 -7.41 17.89
CA PRO A 191 -12.25 -8.65 17.15
C PRO A 191 -13.09 -9.70 17.89
N ALA A 192 -13.18 -9.60 19.22
CA ALA A 192 -14.03 -10.46 20.06
C ALA A 192 -15.44 -9.87 20.31
N GLY A 193 -15.79 -8.76 19.67
CA GLY A 193 -17.03 -8.03 19.95
C GLY A 193 -18.29 -8.58 19.28
N GLY A 194 -18.18 -9.62 18.45
CA GLY A 194 -19.30 -10.27 17.75
C GLY A 194 -19.75 -11.60 18.38
N THR A 195 -20.80 -12.20 17.83
CA THR A 195 -21.28 -13.55 18.22
C THR A 195 -20.61 -14.68 17.44
N GLY A 196 -19.83 -14.35 16.43
CA GLY A 196 -19.16 -15.26 15.52
C GLY A 196 -17.94 -14.62 14.85
N VAL A 197 -17.60 -15.11 13.65
CA VAL A 197 -16.52 -14.52 12.85
C VAL A 197 -17.05 -13.21 12.25
N ILE A 198 -16.30 -12.12 12.44
CA ILE A 198 -16.67 -10.79 11.94
C ILE A 198 -15.56 -10.12 11.12
N GLY A 199 -14.36 -10.72 11.13
CA GLY A 199 -13.15 -10.09 10.63
C GLY A 199 -13.18 -9.84 9.12
N HIS A 200 -13.82 -10.73 8.35
CA HIS A 200 -13.91 -10.54 6.92
C HIS A 200 -14.88 -9.42 6.58
N PHE A 201 -16.04 -9.40 7.25
CA PHE A 201 -17.02 -8.32 7.11
C PHE A 201 -16.42 -6.96 7.44
N THR A 202 -15.77 -6.82 8.61
CA THR A 202 -15.23 -5.53 9.03
C THR A 202 -14.12 -5.04 8.12
N GLN A 203 -13.33 -5.92 7.50
CA GLN A 203 -12.35 -5.52 6.50
C GLN A 203 -13.03 -5.02 5.20
N VAL A 204 -14.11 -5.67 4.74
CA VAL A 204 -14.87 -5.22 3.55
C VAL A 204 -15.44 -3.81 3.78
N ILE A 205 -15.88 -3.51 5.00
CA ILE A 205 -16.54 -2.24 5.34
C ILE A 205 -15.63 -1.25 6.09
N TRP A 206 -14.32 -1.48 6.13
CA TRP A 206 -13.37 -0.58 6.79
C TRP A 206 -13.27 0.74 6.01
N ALA A 207 -13.69 1.86 6.60
CA ALA A 207 -13.87 3.13 5.87
C ALA A 207 -12.58 3.59 5.18
N GLN A 208 -11.44 3.49 5.86
CA GLN A 208 -10.16 3.96 5.35
C GLN A 208 -9.51 3.02 4.31
N THR A 209 -9.96 1.76 4.20
CA THR A 209 -9.48 0.84 3.17
C THR A 209 -10.09 1.23 1.83
N TRP A 210 -9.25 1.58 0.87
CA TRP A 210 -9.69 2.07 -0.44
C TRP A 210 -8.97 1.43 -1.63
N LYS A 211 -8.02 0.53 -1.37
CA LYS A 211 -7.40 -0.33 -2.38
C LYS A 211 -7.65 -1.80 -2.05
N VAL A 212 -7.93 -2.59 -3.07
CA VAL A 212 -8.05 -4.04 -2.97
C VAL A 212 -7.37 -4.69 -4.17
N GLY A 213 -6.69 -5.81 -3.94
CA GLY A 213 -6.13 -6.64 -5.00
C GLY A 213 -6.20 -8.09 -4.58
N CYS A 214 -6.62 -8.96 -5.49
CA CYS A 214 -6.91 -10.35 -5.17
C CYS A 214 -6.18 -11.33 -6.09
N GLY A 215 -6.01 -12.54 -5.59
CA GLY A 215 -5.43 -13.69 -6.26
C GLY A 215 -6.34 -14.90 -6.19
N TYR A 216 -6.24 -15.79 -7.17
CA TYR A 216 -7.08 -16.98 -7.27
C TYR A 216 -6.32 -18.17 -7.83
N VAL A 217 -6.53 -19.33 -7.22
CA VAL A 217 -6.14 -20.61 -7.81
C VAL A 217 -7.26 -21.65 -7.70
N ALA A 218 -7.39 -22.44 -8.75
CA ALA A 218 -8.09 -23.73 -8.71
C ALA A 218 -7.03 -24.84 -8.68
N TYR A 219 -7.15 -25.77 -7.74
CA TYR A 219 -6.18 -26.84 -7.56
C TYR A 219 -6.86 -28.16 -7.19
N LYS A 220 -6.17 -29.28 -7.47
CA LYS A 220 -6.68 -30.62 -7.20
C LYS A 220 -6.01 -31.23 -5.98
N GLU A 221 -6.82 -31.78 -5.09
CA GLU A 221 -6.37 -32.58 -3.94
C GLU A 221 -7.19 -33.88 -3.89
N GLY A 222 -6.56 -34.99 -4.25
CA GLY A 222 -7.27 -36.26 -4.47
C GLY A 222 -8.33 -36.11 -5.57
N GLU A 223 -9.59 -36.37 -5.24
CA GLU A 223 -10.73 -36.21 -6.15
C GLU A 223 -11.40 -34.82 -6.06
N LYS A 224 -10.97 -33.96 -5.12
CA LYS A 224 -11.57 -32.65 -4.90
C LYS A 224 -10.93 -31.61 -5.81
N MET A 225 -11.79 -30.82 -6.45
CA MET A 225 -11.40 -29.56 -7.08
C MET A 225 -11.62 -28.45 -6.07
N ASN A 226 -10.54 -27.93 -5.51
CA ASN A 226 -10.54 -26.83 -4.56
C ASN A 226 -10.33 -25.50 -5.29
N GLN A 227 -10.83 -24.43 -4.67
CA GLN A 227 -10.64 -23.06 -5.10
C GLN A 227 -10.15 -22.25 -3.90
N MET A 228 -9.07 -21.50 -4.07
CA MET A 228 -8.54 -20.59 -3.07
C MET A 228 -8.61 -19.17 -3.59
N TYR A 229 -9.25 -18.29 -2.81
CA TYR A 229 -9.39 -16.88 -3.11
C TYR A 229 -8.69 -16.11 -2.00
N THR A 230 -7.82 -15.18 -2.38
CA THR A 230 -7.13 -14.28 -1.44
C THR A 230 -7.38 -12.86 -1.89
N CYS A 231 -7.87 -11.99 -1.02
CA CYS A 231 -7.92 -10.54 -1.27
C CYS A 231 -7.07 -9.82 -0.23
N ASN A 232 -6.14 -9.01 -0.69
CA ASN A 232 -5.33 -8.11 0.12
C ASN A 232 -5.91 -6.69 0.04
N TYR A 233 -5.85 -5.96 1.15
CA TYR A 233 -6.53 -4.67 1.36
C TYR A 233 -5.55 -3.59 1.82
N GLY A 234 -5.65 -2.38 1.24
CA GLY A 234 -4.76 -1.26 1.52
C GLY A 234 -5.49 0.08 1.76
N PRO A 235 -5.17 0.81 2.84
CA PRO A 235 -4.57 0.31 4.07
C PRO A 235 -5.39 -0.84 4.68
N GLY A 236 -4.73 -1.74 5.40
CA GLY A 236 -5.37 -2.82 6.14
C GLY A 236 -6.29 -2.28 7.24
N GLY A 237 -7.42 -2.96 7.44
CA GLY A 237 -8.40 -2.65 8.47
C GLY A 237 -8.22 -3.48 9.73
N ASN A 238 -9.30 -3.62 10.51
CA ASN A 238 -9.38 -4.44 11.72
C ASN A 238 -8.35 -4.06 12.79
N MET A 239 -8.01 -2.77 12.87
CA MET A 239 -7.10 -2.25 13.89
C MET A 239 -7.86 -2.17 15.22
N TYR A 240 -7.32 -2.80 16.26
CA TYR A 240 -7.91 -2.79 17.60
C TYR A 240 -8.14 -1.36 18.09
N GLU A 241 -9.31 -1.12 18.69
CA GLU A 241 -9.81 0.17 19.19
C GLU A 241 -10.05 1.28 18.15
N ALA A 242 -9.57 1.13 16.91
CA ALA A 242 -9.86 2.07 15.83
C ALA A 242 -11.33 1.92 15.36
N PRO A 243 -11.95 3.00 14.84
CA PRO A 243 -13.29 2.90 14.26
C PRO A 243 -13.25 2.09 12.96
N VAL A 244 -14.22 1.19 12.79
CA VAL A 244 -14.49 0.52 11.49
C VAL A 244 -14.85 1.59 10.45
N TYR A 245 -15.72 2.52 10.84
CA TYR A 245 -16.04 3.74 10.12
C TYR A 245 -16.60 4.79 11.08
N THR A 246 -16.60 6.06 10.69
CA THR A 246 -17.21 7.12 11.49
C THR A 246 -18.70 7.20 11.21
N SER A 247 -19.53 6.97 12.24
CA SER A 247 -20.99 7.11 12.12
C SER A 247 -21.38 8.57 11.82
N GLY A 248 -22.27 8.77 10.85
CA GLY A 248 -22.79 10.11 10.55
C GLY A 248 -23.49 10.21 9.20
N LYS A 249 -23.78 11.44 8.77
CA LYS A 249 -24.42 11.69 7.47
C LYS A 249 -23.48 11.23 6.35
N PRO A 250 -23.97 10.48 5.34
CA PRO A 250 -23.17 10.07 4.19
C PRO A 250 -22.33 11.22 3.61
N CYS A 251 -21.04 10.95 3.40
CA CYS A 251 -20.06 11.89 2.87
C CYS A 251 -19.77 13.15 3.69
N SER A 252 -20.25 13.28 4.92
CA SER A 252 -19.99 14.47 5.74
C SER A 252 -18.54 14.61 6.21
N LEU A 253 -17.74 13.54 6.13
CA LEU A 253 -16.33 13.50 6.49
C LEU A 253 -15.45 12.93 5.37
N CYS A 254 -15.87 13.10 4.10
CA CYS A 254 -15.02 12.73 2.97
C CYS A 254 -13.71 13.54 2.94
N PRO A 255 -12.61 12.95 2.43
CA PRO A 255 -11.37 13.68 2.16
C PRO A 255 -11.59 14.89 1.24
N VAL A 256 -10.82 15.96 1.42
CA VAL A 256 -10.94 17.19 0.62
C VAL A 256 -10.57 16.99 -0.85
N ASN A 257 -9.76 15.97 -1.16
CA ASN A 257 -9.37 15.57 -2.51
C ASN A 257 -10.22 14.40 -3.05
N SER A 258 -11.48 14.32 -2.63
CA SER A 258 -12.45 13.33 -3.07
C SER A 258 -13.76 13.99 -3.49
N CYS A 259 -14.66 13.20 -4.07
CA CYS A 259 -16.03 13.55 -4.40
C CYS A 259 -16.97 12.52 -3.75
N CYS A 260 -18.27 12.86 -3.65
CA CYS A 260 -19.26 11.99 -3.02
C CYS A 260 -20.23 11.38 -4.03
N GLY A 261 -20.28 10.05 -4.11
CA GLY A 261 -21.24 9.27 -4.90
C GLY A 261 -21.53 9.86 -6.28
N LYS A 262 -22.79 10.23 -6.54
CA LYS A 262 -23.22 10.76 -7.84
C LYS A 262 -22.49 12.04 -8.26
N ASN A 263 -22.02 12.85 -7.30
CA ASN A 263 -21.28 14.07 -7.59
C ASN A 263 -19.89 13.82 -8.19
N CYS A 264 -19.46 12.54 -8.24
CA CYS A 264 -18.23 12.13 -8.88
C CYS A 264 -18.31 12.00 -10.40
N ASN A 265 -19.50 11.99 -10.98
CA ASN A 265 -19.71 11.84 -12.44
C ASN A 265 -18.98 10.61 -13.03
N THR A 266 -18.97 9.48 -12.32
CA THR A 266 -18.31 8.25 -12.78
C THR A 266 -19.23 7.04 -12.71
N GLN A 267 -19.04 6.08 -13.62
CA GLN A 267 -19.80 4.83 -13.65
C GLN A 267 -18.91 3.62 -13.25
N PRO A 268 -19.44 2.65 -12.49
CA PRO A 268 -20.73 2.71 -11.78
C PRO A 268 -20.74 3.75 -10.64
N GLU A 269 -21.92 4.28 -10.33
CA GLU A 269 -22.14 5.22 -9.23
C GLU A 269 -22.39 4.47 -7.90
N TYR A 270 -21.76 4.93 -6.82
CA TYR A 270 -21.97 4.39 -5.47
C TYR A 270 -22.39 5.47 -4.49
N ASP A 271 -23.67 5.49 -4.12
CA ASP A 271 -24.21 6.48 -3.19
C ASP A 271 -23.50 6.41 -1.83
N GLY A 272 -23.20 7.58 -1.27
CA GLY A 272 -22.60 7.70 0.07
C GLY A 272 -21.11 7.36 0.17
N LEU A 273 -20.45 6.98 -0.93
CA LEU A 273 -19.01 6.72 -0.94
C LEU A 273 -18.19 7.95 -1.32
N CYS A 274 -17.06 8.12 -0.64
CA CYS A 274 -16.03 9.11 -0.94
C CYS A 274 -15.07 8.54 -1.98
N LYS A 275 -15.17 8.98 -3.24
CA LYS A 275 -14.28 8.55 -4.31
C LYS A 275 -13.13 9.54 -4.48
N MET A 276 -11.91 9.03 -4.48
CA MET A 276 -10.71 9.85 -4.68
C MET A 276 -10.67 10.42 -6.11
N ASN A 277 -10.25 11.68 -6.25
CA ASN A 277 -10.13 12.34 -7.57
C ASN A 277 -8.87 11.92 -8.35
N GLY A 278 -8.10 10.97 -7.83
CA GLY A 278 -6.86 10.48 -8.42
C GLY A 278 -6.18 9.45 -7.53
N ASN A 279 -4.96 9.06 -7.89
CA ASN A 279 -4.15 8.09 -7.14
C ASN A 279 -3.27 8.77 -6.07
N GLU A 280 -3.85 9.70 -5.31
CA GLU A 280 -3.20 10.31 -4.14
C GLU A 280 -3.84 9.80 -2.85
N ALA A 281 -3.09 9.82 -1.76
CA ALA A 281 -3.63 9.51 -0.45
C ALA A 281 -4.81 10.42 -0.06
N PRO A 282 -5.81 9.90 0.69
CA PRO A 282 -6.84 10.70 1.31
C PRO A 282 -6.29 11.88 2.13
N LYS A 283 -6.71 13.10 1.81
CA LYS A 283 -6.36 14.33 2.55
C LYS A 283 -7.55 14.75 3.42
N TYR A 284 -7.37 14.72 4.73
CA TYR A 284 -8.39 15.17 5.66
C TYR A 284 -8.09 16.59 6.16
N PRO A 285 -9.12 17.41 6.44
CA PRO A 285 -8.91 18.66 7.16
C PRO A 285 -8.22 18.37 8.50
N ARG A 286 -7.27 19.22 8.91
CA ARG A 286 -6.61 19.07 10.21
C ARG A 286 -7.63 19.24 11.33
N THR A 287 -7.95 18.13 12.01
CA THR A 287 -8.82 18.09 13.18
C THR A 287 -7.96 18.03 14.45
N GLY A 288 -7.33 19.15 14.82
CA GLY A 288 -6.52 19.22 16.04
C GLY A 288 -5.78 20.54 16.19
N SER A 289 -5.67 21.03 17.42
CA SER A 289 -4.87 22.20 17.78
C SER A 289 -3.39 21.80 17.94
N TYR A 290 -2.72 21.53 16.83
CA TYR A 290 -1.28 21.34 16.80
C TYR A 290 -0.58 22.69 16.74
N GLU A 291 0.41 22.89 17.61
CA GLU A 291 1.34 24.04 17.53
C GLU A 291 2.33 23.84 16.38
N TYR A 292 2.67 22.57 16.10
CA TYR A 292 3.44 22.15 14.92
C TYR A 292 2.95 20.79 14.44
N TYR A 293 2.84 20.59 13.12
CA TYR A 293 2.51 19.29 12.52
C TYR A 293 3.13 19.15 11.13
N CYS A 294 3.96 18.13 10.98
CA CYS A 294 4.58 17.71 9.74
C CYS A 294 4.26 16.24 9.47
N ASP A 295 3.60 15.95 8.36
CA ASP A 295 3.36 14.58 7.82
C ASP A 295 4.12 14.34 6.51
N PHE A 296 5.08 15.22 6.21
CA PHE A 296 5.92 15.20 5.00
C PHE A 296 5.18 15.31 3.66
N THR A 297 3.85 15.54 3.66
CA THR A 297 3.07 15.75 2.44
C THR A 297 3.35 17.11 1.80
N ASN A 298 3.71 18.10 2.62
CA ASN A 298 4.07 19.43 2.18
C ASN A 298 5.40 19.87 2.82
N PRO A 299 6.53 19.75 2.10
CA PRO A 299 7.85 20.14 2.61
C PRO A 299 7.92 21.60 3.07
N ALA A 300 7.12 22.48 2.48
CA ALA A 300 7.10 23.90 2.85
C ALA A 300 6.52 24.16 4.25
N ILE A 301 5.74 23.22 4.79
CA ILE A 301 5.21 23.30 6.17
C ILE A 301 6.22 22.70 7.14
N CYS A 302 6.87 21.60 6.77
CA CYS A 302 7.77 20.88 7.64
C CYS A 302 9.08 21.64 7.91
N LEU A 303 9.60 22.39 6.92
CA LEU A 303 10.80 23.23 7.06
C LEU A 303 11.99 22.47 7.68
N TYR A 304 12.25 21.24 7.23
CA TYR A 304 13.43 20.48 7.63
C TYR A 304 14.58 20.65 6.63
N GLU A 305 15.79 20.33 7.07
CA GLU A 305 16.97 20.24 6.21
C GLU A 305 17.90 19.12 6.66
N THR A 306 18.77 18.69 5.75
CA THR A 306 19.90 17.81 6.05
C THR A 306 21.19 18.62 5.87
N PRO A 307 22.13 18.59 6.84
CA PRO A 307 23.40 19.31 6.72
C PRO A 307 24.16 19.00 5.42
N ALA A 308 24.89 20.00 4.91
CA ALA A 308 25.70 19.84 3.71
C ALA A 308 26.76 18.76 3.91
N GLY A 309 26.94 17.91 2.89
CA GLY A 309 27.89 16.80 2.92
C GLY A 309 27.36 15.49 3.54
N MET A 310 26.15 15.51 4.14
CA MET A 310 25.49 14.29 4.60
C MET A 310 24.56 13.70 3.52
N LYS A 311 24.32 12.39 3.62
CA LYS A 311 23.37 11.68 2.75
C LYS A 311 21.96 12.21 2.98
N GLN A 312 21.28 12.58 1.90
CA GLN A 312 20.00 13.25 1.95
C GLN A 312 18.85 12.27 2.21
N TRP A 313 17.86 12.73 2.95
CA TRP A 313 16.64 11.98 3.20
C TRP A 313 15.68 12.10 2.02
N THR A 314 14.99 11.02 1.69
CA THR A 314 14.08 10.94 0.55
C THR A 314 12.63 10.95 1.01
N VAL A 315 11.79 11.77 0.38
CA VAL A 315 10.34 11.75 0.60
C VAL A 315 9.71 10.68 -0.27
N TYR A 316 8.95 9.79 0.37
CA TYR A 316 8.16 8.75 -0.26
C TYR A 316 6.69 9.12 -0.18
N ASN A 317 6.10 9.40 -1.34
CA ASN A 317 4.67 9.63 -1.46
C ASN A 317 3.97 8.29 -1.71
N THR A 318 3.07 7.92 -0.80
CA THR A 318 2.30 6.68 -0.90
C THR A 318 0.82 6.96 -0.95
N LEU A 319 0.04 5.89 -1.17
CA LEU A 319 -1.40 5.94 -1.15
C LEU A 319 -1.99 5.96 0.29
N SER A 320 -1.15 5.84 1.34
CA SER A 320 -1.52 6.01 2.77
C SER A 320 -1.07 7.32 3.40
N GLY A 321 -0.40 8.17 2.64
CA GLY A 321 0.24 9.39 3.12
C GLY A 321 1.69 9.47 2.66
N SER A 322 2.44 10.42 3.20
CA SER A 322 3.87 10.56 2.94
C SER A 322 4.68 10.12 4.14
N TYR A 323 5.91 9.68 3.89
CA TYR A 323 6.94 9.55 4.91
C TYR A 323 8.27 9.99 4.32
N ILE A 324 9.21 10.34 5.18
CA ILE A 324 10.59 10.60 4.79
C ILE A 324 11.47 9.47 5.29
N GLY A 325 12.49 9.07 4.54
CA GLY A 325 13.36 7.99 4.99
C GLY A 325 14.73 8.00 4.34
N ILE A 326 15.63 7.22 4.94
CA ILE A 326 17.00 7.07 4.49
C ILE A 326 17.49 5.65 4.78
N ILE A 327 18.38 5.15 3.92
CA ILE A 327 19.12 3.90 4.11
C ILE A 327 20.59 4.29 4.26
N LEU A 328 21.23 3.80 5.30
CA LEU A 328 22.64 4.06 5.61
C LEU A 328 23.44 2.75 5.63
N GLU A 329 24.62 2.78 5.03
CA GLU A 329 25.61 1.70 5.09
C GLU A 329 26.45 1.79 6.39
N GLY A 330 27.18 0.73 6.72
CA GLY A 330 28.07 0.68 7.87
C GLY A 330 29.09 1.83 7.90
N GLY A 331 29.05 2.64 8.95
CA GLY A 331 29.91 3.82 9.15
C GLY A 331 29.30 5.14 8.66
N GLU A 332 28.11 5.12 8.04
CA GLU A 332 27.41 6.34 7.63
C GLU A 332 26.56 6.95 8.78
N THR A 333 26.38 8.27 8.72
CA THR A 333 25.42 9.01 9.56
C THR A 333 24.73 10.10 8.75
N SER A 334 23.51 10.44 9.13
CA SER A 334 22.78 11.59 8.62
C SER A 334 21.88 12.18 9.69
N THR A 335 21.67 13.49 9.62
CA THR A 335 20.83 14.24 10.56
C THR A 335 19.74 15.00 9.81
N LEU A 336 18.54 15.02 10.38
CA LEU A 336 17.41 15.82 9.93
C LEU A 336 17.17 16.95 10.95
N ASN A 337 17.40 18.20 10.55
CA ASN A 337 17.20 19.38 11.39
C ASN A 337 15.85 20.03 11.08
N PHE A 338 15.03 20.29 12.09
CA PHE A 338 13.81 21.08 11.93
C PHE A 338 14.14 22.56 12.13
N ARG A 339 13.99 23.38 11.08
CA ARG A 339 14.41 24.80 11.11
C ARG A 339 13.51 25.68 11.98
N THR A 340 12.25 25.28 12.19
CA THR A 340 11.30 26.06 12.98
C THR A 340 11.45 25.74 14.45
N PRO A 341 11.74 26.73 15.31
CA PRO A 341 11.70 26.55 16.76
C PRO A 341 10.32 26.06 17.22
N PHE A 342 10.34 25.05 18.08
CA PHE A 342 9.16 24.53 18.74
C PHE A 342 8.89 25.37 20.00
N LYS A 343 7.62 25.72 20.21
CA LYS A 343 7.18 26.50 21.38
C LYS A 343 6.67 25.56 22.46
N GLY A 344 7.56 25.12 23.34
CA GLY A 344 7.21 24.27 24.47
C GLY A 344 6.38 25.04 25.50
N LYS A 345 5.25 24.46 25.91
CA LYS A 345 4.47 24.91 27.05
C LYS A 345 4.25 23.77 28.01
N ASP A 346 4.23 24.04 29.31
CA ASP A 346 3.92 23.02 30.31
C ASP A 346 2.39 22.81 30.44
N PRO A 347 1.85 21.61 30.19
CA PRO A 347 2.47 20.46 29.51
C PRO A 347 2.26 20.51 27.99
N SER A 348 3.20 19.96 27.23
CA SER A 348 3.10 19.75 25.79
C SER A 348 3.55 18.35 25.42
N CYS A 349 3.03 17.82 24.32
CA CYS A 349 3.42 16.53 23.78
C CYS A 349 4.16 16.73 22.47
N PHE A 350 5.45 16.39 22.47
CA PHE A 350 6.21 16.21 21.24
C PHE A 350 6.18 14.74 20.86
N SER A 351 5.89 14.43 19.60
CA SER A 351 5.85 13.05 19.14
C SER A 351 6.42 12.91 17.74
N VAL A 352 7.14 11.81 17.54
CA VAL A 352 7.65 11.35 16.25
C VAL A 352 7.09 9.95 15.99
N SER A 353 6.53 9.78 14.80
CA SER A 353 6.15 8.46 14.31
C SER A 353 7.24 7.92 13.40
N TYR A 354 7.87 6.81 13.77
CA TYR A 354 9.00 6.23 13.05
C TYR A 354 8.90 4.71 12.89
N ARG A 355 9.72 4.18 11.99
CA ARG A 355 10.12 2.78 11.95
C ARG A 355 11.59 2.69 11.54
N LYS A 356 12.33 1.76 12.11
CA LYS A 356 13.74 1.54 11.79
C LYS A 356 14.11 0.08 11.92
N GLY A 357 15.24 -0.29 11.33
CA GLY A 357 15.81 -1.62 11.49
C GLY A 357 16.79 -1.98 10.38
N PRO A 358 17.15 -3.26 10.27
CA PRO A 358 17.99 -3.72 9.17
C PRO A 358 17.26 -3.56 7.83
N ASN A 359 18.01 -3.23 6.77
CA ASN A 359 17.43 -3.06 5.44
C ASN A 359 17.02 -4.40 4.81
N VAL A 360 17.51 -5.52 5.33
CA VAL A 360 17.10 -6.89 4.97
C VAL A 360 16.63 -7.62 6.23
N ALA A 361 15.45 -8.21 6.18
CA ALA A 361 14.88 -8.94 7.31
C ALA A 361 15.76 -10.15 7.70
N GLY A 362 15.97 -10.30 9.00
CA GLY A 362 16.80 -11.37 9.58
C GLY A 362 18.27 -10.96 9.80
N GLU A 363 18.71 -9.82 9.28
CA GLU A 363 20.00 -9.25 9.66
C GLU A 363 19.95 -8.56 11.04
N VAL A 364 21.12 -8.24 11.60
CA VAL A 364 21.24 -7.63 12.92
C VAL A 364 20.90 -6.14 12.85
N GLY A 365 19.89 -5.73 13.63
CA GLY A 365 19.60 -4.32 13.90
C GLY A 365 20.70 -3.71 14.76
N SER A 366 21.41 -2.71 14.22
CA SER A 366 22.58 -2.10 14.87
C SER A 366 22.62 -0.58 14.75
N SER A 367 21.58 0.02 14.16
CA SER A 367 21.50 1.46 14.00
C SER A 367 21.14 2.18 15.29
N GLU A 368 21.68 3.39 15.45
CA GLU A 368 21.26 4.34 16.48
C GLU A 368 20.36 5.42 15.86
N LEU A 369 19.21 5.66 16.48
CA LEU A 369 18.30 6.76 16.17
C LEU A 369 18.11 7.58 17.43
N LYS A 370 18.37 8.89 17.36
CA LYS A 370 18.28 9.81 18.50
C LYS A 370 17.54 11.09 18.11
N GLU A 371 16.66 11.54 18.99
CA GLU A 371 16.11 12.89 18.97
C GLU A 371 16.98 13.77 19.86
N HIS A 372 17.56 14.81 19.29
CA HIS A 372 18.31 15.82 20.04
C HIS A 372 17.44 17.05 20.23
N PHE A 373 17.21 17.42 21.48
CA PHE A 373 16.49 18.63 21.87
C PHE A 373 17.50 19.65 22.36
N GLU A 374 17.46 20.87 21.82
CA GLU A 374 18.32 21.97 22.27
C GLU A 374 17.46 23.15 22.70
N ASN A 375 17.58 23.57 23.95
CA ASN A 375 16.92 24.76 24.46
C ASN A 375 17.61 26.01 23.91
N ILE A 376 16.83 26.90 23.30
CA ILE A 376 17.35 28.11 22.63
C ILE A 376 17.87 29.14 23.64
N GLN A 377 17.37 29.11 24.88
CA GLN A 377 17.63 30.17 25.87
C GLN A 377 18.93 29.95 26.66
N ASP A 378 19.29 28.71 26.95
CA ASP A 378 20.45 28.35 27.77
C ASP A 378 21.42 27.38 27.07
N SER A 379 21.13 27.00 25.81
CA SER A 379 21.92 26.06 24.99
C SER A 379 22.13 24.70 25.66
N TYR A 380 21.30 24.33 26.62
CA TYR A 380 21.31 22.99 27.18
C TYR A 380 20.59 22.03 26.22
N GLY A 381 21.29 20.97 25.83
CA GLY A 381 20.75 19.94 24.95
C GLY A 381 20.78 18.55 25.57
N TYR A 382 19.85 17.69 25.18
CA TYR A 382 19.82 16.29 25.59
C TYR A 382 19.32 15.38 24.47
N ASP A 383 19.78 14.13 24.50
CA ASP A 383 19.44 13.11 23.51
C ASP A 383 18.40 12.14 24.08
N VAL A 384 17.39 11.83 23.27
CA VAL A 384 16.41 10.77 23.55
C VAL A 384 16.61 9.65 22.52
N PRO A 385 17.06 8.46 22.95
CA PRO A 385 17.23 7.34 22.03
C PRO A 385 15.86 6.73 21.66
N LEU A 386 15.66 6.54 20.36
CA LEU A 386 14.53 5.82 19.80
C LEU A 386 14.97 4.39 19.48
N SER A 387 14.92 3.49 20.45
CA SER A 387 15.65 2.21 20.39
C SER A 387 14.94 1.08 19.65
N GLN A 388 13.61 1.13 19.51
CA GLN A 388 12.83 -0.01 19.04
C GLN A 388 12.94 -0.20 17.52
N ASP A 389 13.43 -1.37 17.10
CA ASP A 389 13.35 -1.83 15.72
C ASP A 389 11.94 -2.35 15.41
N THR A 390 11.41 -1.96 14.26
CA THR A 390 10.07 -2.33 13.83
C THR A 390 9.88 -2.10 12.34
N THR A 391 9.07 -2.94 11.69
CA THR A 391 8.61 -2.77 10.30
C THR A 391 7.31 -1.96 10.21
N GLN A 392 6.59 -1.85 11.33
CA GLN A 392 5.38 -1.05 11.49
C GLN A 392 5.74 0.33 12.04
N PHE A 393 5.06 1.38 11.56
CA PHE A 393 5.20 2.70 12.15
C PHE A 393 4.68 2.69 13.59
N MET A 394 5.51 3.14 14.52
CA MET A 394 5.16 3.36 15.91
C MET A 394 5.32 4.84 16.26
N SER A 395 4.53 5.34 17.20
CA SER A 395 4.67 6.70 17.73
C SER A 395 5.41 6.66 19.05
N PHE A 396 6.47 7.46 19.16
CA PHE A 396 7.08 7.80 20.43
C PHE A 396 6.64 9.20 20.81
N GLY A 397 6.18 9.39 22.05
CA GLY A 397 5.68 10.66 22.55
C GLY A 397 6.37 11.00 23.86
N MET A 398 6.84 12.24 23.97
CA MET A 398 7.47 12.77 25.17
C MET A 398 6.67 13.94 25.73
N ASN A 399 6.37 13.84 27.02
CA ASN A 399 5.81 14.94 27.79
C ASN A 399 6.89 15.97 28.09
N LEU A 400 6.68 17.19 27.60
CA LEU A 400 7.50 18.35 27.88
C LEU A 400 6.87 19.13 29.04
N ASN A 401 7.57 19.20 30.16
CA ASN A 401 7.09 19.83 31.40
C ASN A 401 7.82 21.16 31.68
N TRP A 402 8.17 21.89 30.61
CA TRP A 402 8.86 23.17 30.71
C TRP A 402 8.33 24.17 29.69
N ASN A 403 8.49 25.45 30.01
CA ASN A 403 8.13 26.57 29.14
C ASN A 403 9.39 27.13 28.49
N ALA A 404 9.82 26.54 27.38
CA ALA A 404 10.97 27.03 26.62
C ALA A 404 10.76 26.80 25.12
N ASP A 405 11.36 27.68 24.33
CA ASP A 405 11.50 27.46 22.89
C ASP A 405 12.72 26.56 22.66
N PHE A 406 12.57 25.54 21.82
CA PHE A 406 13.63 24.55 21.58
C PHE A 406 13.71 24.20 20.10
N THR A 407 14.87 23.70 19.68
CA THR A 407 15.04 23.07 18.37
C THR A 407 15.11 21.56 18.52
N VAL A 408 14.76 20.85 17.44
CA VAL A 408 14.86 19.39 17.38
C VAL A 408 15.66 19.00 16.15
N SER A 409 16.56 18.04 16.33
CA SER A 409 17.14 17.29 15.23
C SER A 409 17.00 15.79 15.46
N ILE A 410 16.91 15.02 14.37
CA ILE A 410 16.86 13.56 14.41
C ILE A 410 18.13 13.03 13.75
N ASN A 411 19.00 12.41 14.54
CA ASN A 411 20.22 11.79 14.05
C ASN A 411 20.03 10.28 13.87
N PHE A 412 20.44 9.77 12.71
CA PHE A 412 20.50 8.36 12.40
C PHE A 412 21.93 7.97 12.04
N SER A 413 22.43 6.88 12.63
CA SER A 413 23.78 6.39 12.37
C SER A 413 23.83 4.87 12.34
N VAL A 414 24.78 4.34 11.57
CA VAL A 414 25.05 2.91 11.45
C VAL A 414 26.51 2.67 11.78
N PRO A 415 26.83 1.79 12.74
CA PRO A 415 28.22 1.58 13.17
C PRO A 415 29.06 0.98 12.03
N PRO A 416 30.37 1.29 11.97
CA PRO A 416 31.27 0.71 10.98
C PRO A 416 31.23 -0.83 11.00
N GLY A 417 31.15 -1.44 9.81
CA GLY A 417 31.11 -2.90 9.65
C GLY A 417 29.73 -3.55 9.81
N ALA A 418 28.69 -2.79 10.15
CA ALA A 418 27.30 -3.27 10.08
C ALA A 418 26.76 -3.29 8.65
N THR A 419 25.72 -4.11 8.42
CA THR A 419 24.96 -4.10 7.17
C THR A 419 24.04 -2.89 7.10
N ALA A 420 23.57 -2.57 5.88
CA ALA A 420 22.68 -1.46 5.64
C ALA A 420 21.46 -1.44 6.58
N GLN A 421 21.17 -0.29 7.17
CA GLN A 421 20.01 -0.07 8.04
C GLN A 421 19.14 1.03 7.45
N TYR A 422 17.85 1.03 7.76
CA TYR A 422 16.91 2.06 7.32
C TYR A 422 16.24 2.73 8.51
N VAL A 423 15.82 3.97 8.29
CA VAL A 423 14.85 4.67 9.13
C VAL A 423 13.86 5.41 8.25
N GLU A 424 12.61 5.42 8.67
CA GLU A 424 11.53 6.16 8.04
C GLU A 424 10.69 6.88 9.10
N LEU A 425 10.34 8.14 8.85
CA LEU A 425 9.52 8.99 9.70
C LEU A 425 8.21 9.33 8.99
N LYS A 426 7.08 9.03 9.63
CA LYS A 426 5.74 9.26 9.08
C LYS A 426 5.18 10.63 9.44
N ASN A 427 5.40 11.08 10.67
CA ASN A 427 5.01 12.42 11.10
C ASN A 427 5.79 12.86 12.33
N VAL A 428 5.81 14.18 12.53
CA VAL A 428 6.31 14.86 13.72
C VAL A 428 5.30 15.92 14.12
N PHE A 429 4.92 15.97 15.40
CA PHE A 429 3.99 16.97 15.88
C PHE A 429 4.31 17.47 17.28
N LEU A 430 3.82 18.68 17.55
CA LEU A 430 3.73 19.28 18.88
C LEU A 430 2.28 19.71 19.13
N LYS A 431 1.70 19.24 20.24
CA LYS A 431 0.40 19.69 20.73
C LYS A 431 0.51 20.16 22.17
N ARG A 432 -0.41 21.04 22.60
CA ARG A 432 -0.59 21.34 24.03
C ARG A 432 -1.23 20.17 24.75
N GLY A 433 -0.94 20.06 26.05
CA GLY A 433 -1.40 18.96 26.88
C GLY A 433 -0.44 17.76 26.81
N PRO A 434 -0.71 16.73 27.64
CA PRO A 434 0.12 15.55 27.68
C PRO A 434 0.02 14.70 26.40
N CYS A 435 1.05 13.89 26.19
CA CYS A 435 0.97 12.64 25.44
C CYS A 435 0.12 11.67 26.27
#